data_AF-A0A101UNW5-F1
#
_entry.id   AF-A0A101UNW5-F1
#
_cell.length_a   1.000
_cell.length_b   1.000
_cell.length_c   1.000
_cell.angle_alpha   90.00
_cell.angle_beta   90.00
_cell.angle_gamma   90.00
#
_symmetry.space_group_name_H-M   'P 1'
#
loop_
_entity.id
_entity.type
_entity.pdbx_description
1 polymer ?
#
loop_
_entity_poly.entity_id
_entity_poly.type
_entity_poly.pdbx_seq_one_letter_code
_entity_poly.pdbx_strand_id
1 'polypeptide(L)'
;MADNVTSLFRSTAAHSPSMAALTREGGDGTGPVDFCIPCNPYFPTPAMMDTMSARLRDIVTYYPSSAETITAELCNLLQLPPSAVAMGNGSTELITWIDHLLIRESVAVPVPTFGRWTDQPMETGKRVDMFPLQESSGFALDLGQYADFIRTRGTRVAVICNPNNPDGGFQHKRALVQFMDAMADLDLIIIDESFLEFADAEQEPSVVQEAMIRPNVIVLRSLGKNFGLHGIRFGYMVANPSLAGKVRSMLPKWNLNAFAEYVVFMLKEHGPEYLQSLIQVRRDRLDMASQLSALPGLTVYPSQGNFLFVRLPVGAEGTVVRDRLLTEHRILIRECGNKIGSSSRFARLVVRPQVDVRRLVSGLEQVLYGTKRGAPVPELSPGISYSSGTAAVDRLLVEATNGAGMQGLAAQAMGMPGLVPAAAAASLPMQAPAAAQAAPSNGAGMPLPAAAQVFPQPVPAAAPAPAPAPAPPAPAPMMAPAMAPPMTPAMAPAMAPAMQAPMAPAMQAPMTPAMQAPMTPVPPPAPAPAPAPGPTPPGVPARGGLTAAQVRGTNGLTPAPATGWPNVQPAQSWPNAAGMGQAG
;
A
#
# COMPACT_ATOMS: atom_id res chain seq x y z
N MET A 1 22.49 -17.59 17.29
CA MET A 1 22.07 -16.73 16.15
C MET A 1 20.55 -16.72 15.98
N ALA A 2 19.87 -17.88 15.87
CA ALA A 2 18.41 -17.95 15.70
C ALA A 2 17.59 -17.10 16.70
N ASP A 3 18.02 -17.04 17.95
CA ASP A 3 17.36 -16.26 19.01
C ASP A 3 17.41 -14.73 18.76
N ASN A 4 18.46 -14.22 18.09
CA ASN A 4 18.63 -12.79 17.86
C ASN A 4 17.64 -12.28 16.80
N VAL A 5 17.57 -12.97 15.66
CA VAL A 5 16.65 -12.61 14.55
C VAL A 5 15.18 -12.69 15.02
N THR A 6 14.83 -13.71 15.80
CA THR A 6 13.46 -13.86 16.35
C THR A 6 13.15 -12.88 17.48
N SER A 7 14.17 -12.38 18.21
CA SER A 7 13.99 -11.33 19.23
C SER A 7 13.48 -10.00 18.65
N LEU A 8 13.82 -9.68 17.39
CA LEU A 8 13.37 -8.46 16.72
C LEU A 8 11.84 -8.33 16.70
N PHE A 9 11.12 -9.44 16.51
CA PHE A 9 9.64 -9.48 16.52
C PHE A 9 9.03 -9.27 17.91
N ARG A 10 9.84 -9.27 18.98
CA ARG A 10 9.43 -9.00 20.36
C ARG A 10 9.76 -7.57 20.80
N SER A 11 10.70 -6.90 20.12
CA SER A 11 11.20 -5.56 20.48
C SER A 11 10.62 -4.43 19.61
N THR A 12 10.13 -4.71 18.39
CA THR A 12 9.52 -3.68 17.53
C THR A 12 8.02 -3.53 17.76
N ALA A 13 7.55 -2.29 17.95
CA ALA A 13 6.13 -1.94 17.89
C ALA A 13 5.53 -2.02 16.47
N ALA A 14 6.37 -2.14 15.43
CA ALA A 14 5.93 -2.37 14.06
C ALA A 14 5.54 -3.85 13.84
N HIS A 15 4.51 -4.10 13.03
CA HIS A 15 3.98 -5.46 12.77
C HIS A 15 5.00 -6.44 12.13
N SER A 16 6.15 -5.97 11.67
CA SER A 16 7.31 -6.77 11.27
C SER A 16 8.58 -5.93 11.38
N PRO A 17 9.73 -6.50 11.74
CA PRO A 17 11.02 -5.80 11.67
C PRO A 17 11.37 -5.49 10.22
N SER A 18 12.17 -4.45 9.99
CA SER A 18 12.57 -4.07 8.64
C SER A 18 13.54 -5.09 8.04
N MET A 19 13.51 -5.23 6.71
CA MET A 19 14.47 -6.05 5.98
C MET A 19 15.92 -5.65 6.29
N ALA A 20 16.20 -4.36 6.47
CA ALA A 20 17.52 -3.87 6.89
C ALA A 20 17.93 -4.25 8.33
N ALA A 21 16.97 -4.55 9.23
CA ALA A 21 17.29 -5.16 10.52
C ALA A 21 17.59 -6.66 10.34
N LEU A 22 16.74 -7.38 9.60
CA LEU A 22 16.90 -8.82 9.33
C LEU A 22 18.22 -9.13 8.60
N THR A 23 18.63 -8.34 7.61
CA THR A 23 19.90 -8.49 6.90
C THR A 23 21.12 -8.23 7.80
N ARG A 24 21.03 -7.28 8.74
CA ARG A 24 22.13 -7.02 9.69
C ARG A 24 22.30 -8.14 10.71
N GLU A 25 21.19 -8.67 11.24
CA GLU A 25 21.21 -9.83 12.14
C GLU A 25 21.55 -11.15 11.43
N GLY A 26 21.37 -11.22 10.10
CA GLY A 26 21.70 -12.38 9.27
C GLY A 26 23.19 -12.58 9.02
N GLY A 27 24.05 -11.59 9.30
CA GLY A 27 25.52 -11.68 9.28
C GLY A 27 26.20 -11.78 7.91
N ASP A 28 25.55 -12.35 6.89
CA ASP A 28 26.11 -12.56 5.54
C ASP A 28 25.76 -11.46 4.51
N GLY A 29 25.04 -10.41 4.93
CA GLY A 29 24.64 -9.31 4.06
C GLY A 29 23.47 -9.61 3.10
N THR A 30 22.92 -10.83 3.10
CA THR A 30 21.76 -11.21 2.29
C THR A 30 20.46 -11.16 3.11
N GLY A 31 19.40 -10.55 2.57
CA GLY A 31 18.09 -10.60 3.20
C GLY A 31 17.42 -11.97 3.07
N PRO A 32 16.46 -12.33 3.95
CA PRO A 32 15.56 -13.45 3.69
C PRO A 32 14.68 -13.18 2.46
N VAL A 33 14.04 -14.23 1.91
CA VAL A 33 13.04 -14.08 0.86
C VAL A 33 11.77 -13.49 1.48
N ASP A 34 11.39 -12.28 1.04
CA ASP A 34 10.27 -11.53 1.59
C ASP A 34 8.93 -11.97 0.95
N PHE A 35 8.17 -12.76 1.70
CA PHE A 35 6.76 -13.08 1.47
C PHE A 35 5.82 -12.26 2.37
N CYS A 36 6.32 -11.23 3.05
CA CYS A 36 5.60 -10.40 3.99
C CYS A 36 5.11 -9.08 3.38
N ILE A 37 5.95 -8.31 2.67
CA ILE A 37 5.59 -6.98 2.13
C ILE A 37 5.05 -7.10 0.69
N PRO A 38 3.77 -6.75 0.40
CA PRO A 38 3.18 -7.01 -0.91
C PRO A 38 3.64 -6.02 -1.99
N CYS A 39 4.66 -6.40 -2.75
CA CYS A 39 5.19 -5.66 -3.90
C CYS A 39 4.86 -6.32 -5.24
N ASN A 40 4.97 -5.55 -6.31
CA ASN A 40 5.21 -6.07 -7.64
C ASN A 40 6.70 -6.44 -7.75
N PRO A 41 7.08 -7.71 -8.00
CA PRO A 41 8.49 -8.12 -8.13
C PRO A 41 9.05 -7.93 -9.55
N TYR A 42 8.22 -7.44 -10.50
CA TYR A 42 8.55 -7.31 -11.93
C TYR A 42 8.52 -5.86 -12.44
N PHE A 43 8.33 -4.89 -11.55
CA PHE A 43 8.40 -3.47 -11.87
C PHE A 43 9.07 -2.69 -10.74
N PRO A 44 9.88 -1.65 -11.04
CA PRO A 44 10.42 -1.29 -12.37
C PRO A 44 11.35 -2.38 -12.93
N THR A 45 11.66 -2.33 -14.22
CA THR A 45 12.61 -3.26 -14.84
C THR A 45 14.06 -2.96 -14.42
N PRO A 46 15.01 -3.91 -14.55
CA PRO A 46 16.44 -3.63 -14.33
C PRO A 46 16.94 -2.39 -15.06
N ALA A 47 16.66 -2.23 -16.37
CA ALA A 47 17.12 -1.07 -17.14
C ALA A 47 16.56 0.28 -16.62
N MET A 48 15.34 0.28 -16.09
CA MET A 48 14.73 1.45 -15.43
C MET A 48 15.41 1.75 -14.08
N MET A 49 15.80 0.72 -13.32
CA MET A 49 16.62 0.87 -12.11
C MET A 49 18.03 1.38 -12.41
N ASP A 50 18.65 0.92 -13.50
CA ASP A 50 19.97 1.39 -13.95
C ASP A 50 19.90 2.86 -14.36
N THR A 51 18.84 3.27 -15.07
CA THR A 51 18.63 4.66 -15.50
C THR A 51 18.34 5.58 -14.29
N MET A 52 17.55 5.10 -13.32
CA MET A 52 17.37 5.80 -12.03
C MET A 52 18.70 5.95 -11.27
N SER A 53 19.53 4.91 -11.29
CA SER A 53 20.84 4.90 -10.62
C SER A 53 21.83 5.87 -11.29
N ALA A 54 21.84 5.95 -12.62
CA ALA A 54 22.63 6.91 -13.38
C ALA A 54 22.20 8.37 -13.12
N ARG A 55 20.93 8.60 -12.80
CA ARG A 55 20.38 9.93 -12.44
C ARG A 55 20.33 10.20 -10.93
N LEU A 56 20.81 9.28 -10.09
CA LEU A 56 20.69 9.35 -8.63
C LEU A 56 21.19 10.68 -8.04
N ARG A 57 22.31 11.21 -8.55
CA ARG A 57 22.87 12.49 -8.08
C ARG A 57 21.89 13.66 -8.24
N ASP A 58 21.23 13.75 -9.39
CA ASP A 58 20.28 14.82 -9.68
C ASP A 58 19.06 14.67 -8.76
N ILE A 59 18.52 13.44 -8.67
CA ILE A 59 17.33 13.10 -7.88
C ILE A 59 17.52 13.41 -6.39
N VAL A 60 18.73 13.27 -5.83
CA VAL A 60 18.99 13.56 -4.40
C VAL A 60 19.50 14.98 -4.13
N THR A 61 19.76 15.81 -5.15
CA THR A 61 20.31 17.18 -4.96
C THR A 61 19.37 18.29 -5.42
N TYR A 62 18.41 18.02 -6.30
CA TYR A 62 17.43 19.00 -6.73
C TYR A 62 16.13 18.92 -5.91
N TYR A 63 15.49 20.08 -5.72
CA TYR A 63 14.10 20.11 -5.27
C TYR A 63 13.19 19.51 -6.36
N PRO A 64 12.17 18.73 -6.00
CA PRO A 64 11.17 18.27 -6.95
C PRO A 64 10.34 19.43 -7.50
N SER A 65 9.69 19.19 -8.64
CA SER A 65 8.63 20.05 -9.19
C SER A 65 7.50 20.26 -8.18
N SER A 66 6.65 21.26 -8.42
CA SER A 66 5.49 21.49 -7.55
C SER A 66 4.56 20.27 -7.54
N ALA A 67 3.86 20.09 -6.42
CA ALA A 67 2.87 19.02 -6.29
C ALA A 67 1.74 19.16 -7.34
N GLU A 68 1.46 20.37 -7.85
CA GLU A 68 0.53 20.55 -8.97
C GLU A 68 1.09 19.94 -10.27
N THR A 69 2.36 20.17 -10.61
CA THR A 69 3.02 19.58 -11.79
C THR A 69 3.05 18.05 -11.74
N ILE A 70 3.47 17.47 -10.60
CA ILE A 70 3.56 16.01 -10.45
C ILE A 70 2.15 15.38 -10.47
N THR A 71 1.16 16.05 -9.84
CA THR A 71 -0.25 15.61 -9.92
C THR A 71 -0.77 15.69 -11.34
N ALA A 72 -0.42 16.75 -12.11
CA ALA A 72 -0.87 16.91 -13.50
C ALA A 72 -0.36 15.80 -14.42
N GLU A 73 0.93 15.44 -14.36
CA GLU A 73 1.47 14.37 -15.21
C GLU A 73 0.90 13.00 -14.83
N LEU A 74 0.75 12.69 -13.52
CA LEU A 74 0.06 11.48 -13.09
C LEU A 74 -1.41 11.45 -13.54
N CYS A 75 -2.11 12.57 -13.46
CA CYS A 75 -3.52 12.69 -13.88
C CYS A 75 -3.68 12.55 -15.39
N ASN A 76 -2.72 13.02 -16.19
CA ASN A 76 -2.66 12.79 -17.64
C ASN A 76 -2.56 11.29 -17.95
N LEU A 77 -1.68 10.55 -17.26
CA LEU A 77 -1.56 9.09 -17.41
C LEU A 77 -2.82 8.33 -16.95
N LEU A 78 -3.48 8.79 -15.89
CA LEU A 78 -4.69 8.17 -15.33
C LEU A 78 -6.00 8.60 -16.01
N GLN A 79 -5.96 9.58 -16.93
CA GLN A 79 -7.14 10.23 -17.52
C GLN A 79 -8.12 10.79 -16.46
N LEU A 80 -7.57 11.47 -15.44
CA LEU A 80 -8.31 12.11 -14.35
C LEU A 80 -8.12 13.65 -14.39
N PRO A 81 -9.10 14.45 -13.91
CA PRO A 81 -8.91 15.89 -13.71
C PRO A 81 -8.07 16.16 -12.44
N PRO A 82 -6.95 16.92 -12.51
CA PRO A 82 -6.08 17.19 -11.35
C PRO A 82 -6.78 17.83 -10.15
N SER A 83 -7.88 18.56 -10.36
CA SER A 83 -8.68 19.16 -9.30
C SER A 83 -9.29 18.12 -8.34
N ALA A 84 -9.59 16.91 -8.84
CA ALA A 84 -10.17 15.78 -8.12
C ALA A 84 -9.14 14.90 -7.38
N VAL A 85 -7.84 15.17 -7.53
CA VAL A 85 -6.76 14.32 -7.00
C VAL A 85 -5.97 15.02 -5.90
N ALA A 86 -5.61 14.29 -4.85
CA ALA A 86 -4.61 14.71 -3.87
C ALA A 86 -3.55 13.61 -3.71
N MET A 87 -2.30 13.93 -4.04
CA MET A 87 -1.14 13.03 -3.90
C MET A 87 -0.44 13.23 -2.55
N GLY A 88 -0.02 12.15 -1.90
CA GLY A 88 0.71 12.19 -0.63
C GLY A 88 1.83 11.15 -0.54
N ASN A 89 2.52 11.09 0.61
CA ASN A 89 3.67 10.21 0.89
C ASN A 89 3.27 8.73 1.11
N GLY A 90 2.45 8.21 0.20
CA GLY A 90 1.74 6.95 0.29
C GLY A 90 0.37 7.10 0.94
N SER A 91 -0.54 6.15 0.66
CA SER A 91 -1.92 6.20 1.14
C SER A 91 -2.05 6.32 2.67
N THR A 92 -1.08 5.85 3.47
CA THR A 92 -1.07 6.02 4.92
C THR A 92 -1.14 7.48 5.39
N GLU A 93 -0.44 8.40 4.73
CA GLU A 93 -0.50 9.84 5.07
C GLU A 93 -1.90 10.41 4.77
N LEU A 94 -2.48 9.99 3.65
CA LEU A 94 -3.84 10.39 3.27
C LEU A 94 -4.88 9.83 4.24
N ILE A 95 -4.70 8.60 4.76
CA ILE A 95 -5.53 8.03 5.83
C ILE A 95 -5.48 8.92 7.09
N THR A 96 -4.30 9.36 7.51
CA THR A 96 -4.12 10.29 8.64
C THR A 96 -4.84 11.62 8.40
N TRP A 97 -4.73 12.22 7.22
CA TRP A 97 -5.45 13.47 6.92
C TRP A 97 -6.97 13.30 6.79
N ILE A 98 -7.44 12.19 6.21
CA ILE A 98 -8.88 11.87 6.16
C ILE A 98 -9.45 11.71 7.59
N ASP A 99 -8.71 11.02 8.46
CA ASP A 99 -9.09 10.84 9.86
C ASP A 99 -9.11 12.14 10.67
N HIS A 100 -8.16 13.07 10.44
CA HIS A 100 -8.15 14.36 11.14
C HIS A 100 -9.17 15.38 10.60
N LEU A 101 -9.54 15.32 9.31
CA LEU A 101 -10.31 16.37 8.64
C LEU A 101 -11.77 16.00 8.39
N LEU A 102 -12.08 14.72 8.19
CA LEU A 102 -13.37 14.27 7.64
C LEU A 102 -14.10 13.28 8.57
N ILE A 103 -13.39 12.38 9.24
CA ILE A 103 -14.00 11.52 10.26
C ILE A 103 -14.21 12.36 11.53
N ARG A 104 -15.43 12.36 12.09
CA ARG A 104 -15.75 13.13 13.30
C ARG A 104 -15.81 12.26 14.55
N GLU A 105 -16.80 11.39 14.62
CA GLU A 105 -17.11 10.61 15.83
C GLU A 105 -16.89 9.10 15.67
N SER A 106 -17.19 8.56 14.48
CA SER A 106 -17.31 7.11 14.29
C SER A 106 -17.01 6.65 12.87
N VAL A 107 -16.43 5.46 12.76
CA VAL A 107 -16.12 4.79 11.49
C VAL A 107 -16.39 3.29 11.58
N ALA A 108 -17.04 2.74 10.56
CA ALA A 108 -17.30 1.32 10.42
C ALA A 108 -16.22 0.69 9.53
N VAL A 109 -15.76 -0.50 9.93
CA VAL A 109 -14.61 -1.16 9.29
C VAL A 109 -14.79 -2.68 9.31
N PRO A 110 -14.76 -3.39 8.16
CA PRO A 110 -14.72 -4.85 8.13
C PRO A 110 -13.41 -5.38 8.73
N VAL A 111 -13.46 -6.44 9.53
CA VAL A 111 -12.28 -7.08 10.12
C VAL A 111 -12.26 -8.59 9.80
N PRO A 112 -11.10 -9.16 9.38
CA PRO A 112 -9.77 -8.55 9.35
C PRO A 112 -9.55 -7.62 8.16
N THR A 113 -8.80 -6.53 8.39
CA THR A 113 -8.40 -5.60 7.32
C THR A 113 -6.98 -5.01 7.56
N PHE A 114 -6.62 -3.93 6.86
CA PHE A 114 -5.40 -3.18 7.07
C PHE A 114 -5.49 -2.34 8.35
N GLY A 115 -4.61 -2.61 9.32
CA GLY A 115 -4.69 -2.04 10.68
C GLY A 115 -4.85 -0.52 10.74
N ARG A 116 -4.29 0.25 9.79
CA ARG A 116 -4.46 1.71 9.80
C ARG A 116 -5.91 2.20 9.65
N TRP A 117 -6.86 1.36 9.26
CA TRP A 117 -8.29 1.68 9.34
C TRP A 117 -8.93 1.49 10.72
N THR A 118 -8.33 0.68 11.60
CA THR A 118 -8.70 0.56 13.02
C THR A 118 -7.86 1.48 13.91
N ASP A 119 -6.55 1.51 13.66
CA ASP A 119 -5.56 2.04 14.58
C ASP A 119 -5.57 3.58 14.59
N GLN A 120 -5.54 4.24 13.43
CA GLN A 120 -5.51 5.71 13.32
C GLN A 120 -6.75 6.38 13.95
N PRO A 121 -8.00 5.91 13.70
CA PRO A 121 -9.17 6.47 14.38
C PRO A 121 -9.19 6.19 15.90
N MET A 122 -8.65 5.05 16.35
CA MET A 122 -8.51 4.77 17.80
C MET A 122 -7.42 5.64 18.46
N GLU A 123 -6.28 5.84 17.78
CA GLU A 123 -5.19 6.74 18.18
C GLU A 123 -5.69 8.19 18.36
N THR A 124 -6.71 8.60 17.59
CA THR A 124 -7.35 9.93 17.69
C THR A 124 -8.68 9.94 18.46
N GLY A 125 -8.99 8.88 19.20
CA GLY A 125 -10.11 8.84 20.16
C GLY A 125 -11.51 8.61 19.58
N LYS A 126 -11.63 8.20 18.31
CA LYS A 126 -12.91 7.96 17.64
C LYS A 126 -13.45 6.54 17.88
N ARG A 127 -14.76 6.36 17.69
CA ARG A 127 -15.43 5.05 17.78
C ARG A 127 -15.17 4.23 16.51
N VAL A 128 -14.56 3.06 16.64
CA VAL A 128 -14.42 2.10 15.54
C VAL A 128 -15.45 0.98 15.71
N ASP A 129 -16.42 0.92 14.81
CA ASP A 129 -17.47 -0.09 14.77
C ASP A 129 -17.02 -1.24 13.83
N MET A 130 -16.48 -2.31 14.42
CA MET A 130 -15.84 -3.40 13.68
C MET A 130 -16.86 -4.46 13.21
N PHE A 131 -16.94 -4.70 11.90
CA PHE A 131 -17.82 -5.70 11.29
C PHE A 131 -17.06 -7.01 11.03
N PRO A 132 -17.35 -8.13 11.71
CA PRO A 132 -16.54 -9.35 11.62
C PRO A 132 -16.86 -10.17 10.36
N LEU A 133 -15.88 -10.25 9.45
CA LEU A 133 -15.90 -11.15 8.30
C LEU A 133 -15.70 -12.60 8.76
N GLN A 134 -16.58 -13.50 8.34
CA GLN A 134 -16.65 -14.86 8.88
C GLN A 134 -15.77 -15.85 8.09
N GLU A 135 -14.95 -16.65 8.80
CA GLU A 135 -14.14 -17.73 8.18
C GLU A 135 -15.03 -18.72 7.40
N SER A 136 -16.22 -19.03 7.94
CA SER A 136 -17.22 -19.92 7.31
C SER A 136 -17.74 -19.42 5.97
N SER A 137 -17.65 -18.12 5.71
CA SER A 137 -18.02 -17.47 4.45
C SER A 137 -16.80 -17.11 3.60
N GLY A 138 -15.63 -17.70 3.89
CA GLY A 138 -14.37 -17.40 3.20
C GLY A 138 -13.88 -15.96 3.41
N PHE A 139 -14.28 -15.30 4.50
CA PHE A 139 -14.11 -13.86 4.76
C PHE A 139 -14.80 -12.93 3.75
N ALA A 140 -15.77 -13.41 2.96
CA ALA A 140 -16.54 -12.58 2.05
C ALA A 140 -17.30 -11.47 2.79
N LEU A 141 -17.18 -10.24 2.28
CA LEU A 141 -17.96 -9.09 2.75
C LEU A 141 -19.34 -9.10 2.09
N ASP A 142 -20.39 -9.22 2.90
CA ASP A 142 -21.76 -8.94 2.50
C ASP A 142 -22.06 -7.46 2.71
N LEU A 143 -22.25 -6.71 1.61
CA LEU A 143 -22.49 -5.27 1.64
C LEU A 143 -23.88 -4.90 2.19
N GLY A 144 -24.86 -5.80 2.14
CA GLY A 144 -26.18 -5.60 2.74
C GLY A 144 -26.11 -5.72 4.26
N GLN A 145 -25.56 -6.83 4.76
CA GLN A 145 -25.34 -7.03 6.21
C GLN A 145 -24.41 -5.95 6.81
N TYR A 146 -23.44 -5.47 6.04
CA TYR A 146 -22.56 -4.36 6.45
C TYR A 146 -23.31 -3.01 6.49
N ALA A 147 -24.19 -2.73 5.52
CA ALA A 147 -25.07 -1.56 5.56
C ALA A 147 -26.00 -1.61 6.79
N ASP A 148 -26.69 -2.73 7.03
CA ASP A 148 -27.57 -2.93 8.20
C ASP A 148 -26.81 -2.77 9.52
N PHE A 149 -25.56 -3.26 9.59
CA PHE A 149 -24.66 -3.03 10.73
C PHE A 149 -24.38 -1.53 10.93
N ILE A 150 -23.98 -0.80 9.87
CA ILE A 150 -23.72 0.66 9.94
C ILE A 150 -24.96 1.41 10.45
N ARG A 151 -26.15 1.07 9.94
CA ARG A 151 -27.44 1.64 10.37
C ARG A 151 -27.71 1.35 11.84
N THR A 152 -27.58 0.09 12.26
CA THR A 152 -27.81 -0.37 13.64
C THR A 152 -26.84 0.26 14.65
N ARG A 153 -25.60 0.54 14.23
CA ARG A 153 -24.57 1.18 15.06
C ARG A 153 -24.62 2.70 15.07
N GLY A 154 -25.45 3.32 14.21
CA GLY A 154 -25.48 4.78 14.04
C GLY A 154 -24.12 5.35 13.62
N THR A 155 -23.39 4.61 12.79
CA THR A 155 -22.02 4.96 12.38
C THR A 155 -22.05 5.88 11.16
N ARG A 156 -21.20 6.91 11.14
CA ARG A 156 -21.28 8.00 10.14
C ARG A 156 -20.27 7.92 9.00
N VAL A 157 -19.19 7.15 9.16
CA VAL A 157 -18.21 6.87 8.11
C VAL A 157 -18.12 5.37 7.85
N ALA A 158 -17.99 4.94 6.59
CA ALA A 158 -17.78 3.54 6.22
C ALA A 158 -16.47 3.35 5.44
N VAL A 159 -15.73 2.28 5.75
CA VAL A 159 -14.51 1.88 5.03
C VAL A 159 -14.74 0.56 4.30
N ILE A 160 -14.25 0.43 3.07
CA ILE A 160 -14.12 -0.84 2.33
C ILE A 160 -12.75 -0.88 1.66
N CYS A 161 -11.89 -1.83 2.00
CA CYS A 161 -10.70 -2.14 1.19
C CYS A 161 -11.10 -3.07 0.05
N ASN A 162 -10.74 -2.75 -1.20
CA ASN A 162 -11.08 -3.56 -2.37
C ASN A 162 -9.92 -3.61 -3.39
N PRO A 163 -9.18 -4.73 -3.53
CA PRO A 163 -9.24 -5.96 -2.72
C PRO A 163 -8.87 -5.72 -1.24
N ASN A 164 -9.50 -6.47 -0.33
CA ASN A 164 -9.19 -6.38 1.10
C ASN A 164 -7.86 -7.05 1.46
N ASN A 165 -7.28 -6.68 2.59
CA ASN A 165 -6.01 -7.16 3.10
C ASN A 165 -6.21 -7.55 4.57
N PRO A 166 -6.20 -8.84 4.96
CA PRO A 166 -5.21 -9.81 4.47
C PRO A 166 -5.74 -10.85 3.49
N ASP A 167 -7.06 -11.04 3.43
CA ASP A 167 -7.78 -12.10 2.72
C ASP A 167 -7.64 -12.03 1.20
N GLY A 168 -7.70 -10.83 0.62
CA GLY A 168 -7.69 -10.61 -0.83
C GLY A 168 -9.08 -10.59 -1.46
N GLY A 169 -10.14 -10.66 -0.65
CA GLY A 169 -11.54 -10.63 -1.09
C GLY A 169 -11.89 -9.36 -1.86
N PHE A 170 -12.84 -9.49 -2.77
CA PHE A 170 -13.16 -8.47 -3.79
C PHE A 170 -14.66 -8.22 -3.90
N GLN A 171 -15.01 -6.99 -4.22
CA GLN A 171 -16.37 -6.52 -4.51
C GLN A 171 -16.40 -5.93 -5.92
N HIS A 172 -17.33 -6.41 -6.74
CA HIS A 172 -17.56 -5.86 -8.08
C HIS A 172 -18.01 -4.40 -8.00
N LYS A 173 -17.54 -3.58 -8.95
CA LYS A 173 -17.87 -2.14 -9.11
C LYS A 173 -19.37 -1.87 -8.98
N ARG A 174 -20.21 -2.69 -9.61
CA ARG A 174 -21.68 -2.58 -9.51
C ARG A 174 -22.18 -2.67 -8.06
N ALA A 175 -21.67 -3.62 -7.27
CA ALA A 175 -22.10 -3.81 -5.89
C ALA A 175 -21.63 -2.66 -4.99
N LEU A 176 -20.42 -2.13 -5.23
CA LEU A 176 -19.93 -0.93 -4.55
C LEU A 176 -20.76 0.32 -4.90
N VAL A 177 -21.17 0.49 -6.17
CA VAL A 177 -22.08 1.58 -6.59
C VAL A 177 -23.42 1.47 -5.84
N GLN A 178 -24.03 0.28 -5.82
CA GLN A 178 -25.29 0.05 -5.10
C GLN A 178 -25.17 0.32 -3.58
N PHE A 179 -24.03 0.00 -2.97
CA PHE A 179 -23.74 0.36 -1.58
C PHE A 179 -23.58 1.87 -1.39
N MET A 180 -22.87 2.57 -2.30
CA MET A 180 -22.73 4.03 -2.26
C MET A 180 -24.05 4.77 -2.49
N ASP A 181 -24.99 4.19 -3.24
CA ASP A 181 -26.36 4.71 -3.39
C ASP A 181 -27.19 4.48 -2.11
N ALA A 182 -27.16 3.26 -1.57
CA ALA A 182 -27.91 2.88 -0.35
C ALA A 182 -27.40 3.57 0.93
N MET A 183 -26.16 4.06 0.93
CA MET A 183 -25.50 4.74 2.04
C MET A 183 -25.16 6.20 1.74
N ALA A 184 -25.83 6.81 0.74
CA ALA A 184 -25.55 8.16 0.26
C ALA A 184 -25.71 9.28 1.32
N ASP A 185 -26.40 9.03 2.43
CA ASP A 185 -26.55 9.96 3.56
C ASP A 185 -25.40 9.90 4.58
N LEU A 186 -24.42 8.99 4.45
CA LEU A 186 -23.25 8.96 5.34
C LEU A 186 -22.38 10.21 5.17
N ASP A 187 -21.65 10.59 6.24
CA ASP A 187 -20.73 11.73 6.22
C ASP A 187 -19.57 11.47 5.23
N LEU A 188 -19.13 10.21 5.14
CA LEU A 188 -18.05 9.77 4.25
C LEU A 188 -18.11 8.24 3.99
N ILE A 189 -17.86 7.83 2.74
CA ILE A 189 -17.55 6.46 2.34
C ILE A 189 -16.14 6.45 1.77
N ILE A 190 -15.30 5.51 2.23
CA ILE A 190 -13.90 5.38 1.81
C ILE A 190 -13.68 4.02 1.17
N ILE A 191 -13.21 4.01 -0.07
CA ILE A 191 -12.84 2.81 -0.82
C ILE A 191 -11.32 2.76 -0.98
N ASP A 192 -10.64 1.85 -0.29
CA ASP A 192 -9.19 1.68 -0.39
C ASP A 192 -8.85 0.67 -1.50
N GLU A 193 -8.68 1.20 -2.71
CA GLU A 193 -8.32 0.47 -3.94
C GLU A 193 -6.80 0.17 -4.04
N SER A 194 -6.08 0.19 -2.92
CA SER A 194 -4.64 -0.03 -2.76
C SER A 194 -3.98 -1.21 -3.50
N PHE A 195 -4.76 -2.19 -3.97
CA PHE A 195 -4.27 -3.39 -4.64
C PHE A 195 -5.03 -3.69 -5.94
N LEU A 196 -5.88 -2.78 -6.41
CA LEU A 196 -6.85 -3.03 -7.49
C LEU A 196 -6.19 -3.27 -8.86
N GLU A 197 -4.96 -2.79 -9.07
CA GLU A 197 -4.22 -3.06 -10.32
C GLU A 197 -3.82 -4.55 -10.46
N PHE A 198 -3.85 -5.33 -9.37
CA PHE A 198 -3.67 -6.78 -9.40
C PHE A 198 -4.99 -7.55 -9.61
N ALA A 199 -6.14 -6.87 -9.67
CA ALA A 199 -7.43 -7.52 -9.92
C ALA A 199 -7.62 -7.87 -11.41
N ASP A 200 -8.31 -8.97 -11.65
CA ASP A 200 -8.66 -9.53 -12.96
C ASP A 200 -10.10 -10.07 -13.03
N ALA A 201 -10.88 -9.97 -11.95
CA ALA A 201 -12.28 -10.41 -11.87
C ALA A 201 -13.24 -9.60 -12.78
N GLU A 202 -12.89 -8.38 -13.18
CA GLU A 202 -13.61 -7.58 -14.17
C GLU A 202 -12.67 -6.56 -14.85
N GLN A 203 -13.04 -6.04 -16.02
CA GLN A 203 -12.18 -5.19 -16.85
C GLN A 203 -11.97 -3.78 -16.28
N GLU A 204 -13.00 -3.18 -15.69
CA GLU A 204 -12.94 -1.86 -15.06
C GLU A 204 -13.42 -1.92 -13.61
N PRO A 205 -12.64 -2.50 -12.68
CA PRO A 205 -13.08 -2.71 -11.30
C PRO A 205 -13.16 -1.44 -10.43
N SER A 206 -12.80 -0.28 -10.99
CA SER A 206 -12.60 0.95 -10.22
C SER A 206 -13.83 1.85 -10.12
N VAL A 207 -14.03 2.39 -8.92
CA VAL A 207 -15.03 3.42 -8.60
C VAL A 207 -14.46 4.85 -8.51
N VAL A 208 -13.24 5.12 -9.04
CA VAL A 208 -12.70 6.51 -9.07
C VAL A 208 -13.62 7.52 -9.75
N GLN A 209 -14.35 7.11 -10.80
CA GLN A 209 -15.32 7.96 -11.50
C GLN A 209 -16.51 8.34 -10.61
N GLU A 210 -17.00 7.39 -9.81
CA GLU A 210 -18.06 7.62 -8.80
C GLU A 210 -17.59 8.59 -7.72
N ALA A 211 -16.34 8.44 -7.26
CA ALA A 211 -15.76 9.30 -6.24
C ALA A 211 -15.67 10.77 -6.67
N MET A 212 -15.50 11.04 -7.97
CA MET A 212 -15.45 12.41 -8.50
C MET A 212 -16.81 13.11 -8.55
N ILE A 213 -17.91 12.37 -8.68
CA ILE A 213 -19.27 12.92 -8.77
C ILE A 213 -20.02 12.91 -7.43
N ARG A 214 -19.68 12.01 -6.50
CA ARG A 214 -20.37 11.87 -5.21
C ARG A 214 -19.80 12.83 -4.16
N PRO A 215 -20.64 13.52 -3.36
CA PRO A 215 -20.20 14.55 -2.42
C PRO A 215 -19.45 14.00 -1.19
N ASN A 216 -19.58 12.70 -0.91
CA ASN A 216 -19.15 12.02 0.31
C ASN A 216 -18.33 10.74 0.03
N VAL A 217 -17.71 10.59 -1.14
CA VAL A 217 -16.90 9.40 -1.47
C VAL A 217 -15.43 9.79 -1.67
N ILE A 218 -14.53 8.98 -1.11
CA ILE A 218 -13.09 9.02 -1.39
C ILE A 218 -12.62 7.65 -1.84
N VAL A 219 -11.84 7.60 -2.92
CA VAL A 219 -11.05 6.43 -3.32
C VAL A 219 -9.59 6.66 -2.98
N LEU A 220 -8.91 5.65 -2.42
CA LEU A 220 -7.47 5.67 -2.12
C LEU A 220 -6.70 4.69 -3.00
N ARG A 221 -5.52 5.10 -3.47
CA ARG A 221 -4.61 4.33 -4.33
C ARG A 221 -3.17 4.42 -3.85
N SER A 222 -2.40 3.35 -4.04
CA SER A 222 -1.13 3.14 -3.35
C SER A 222 -0.03 2.67 -4.31
N LEU A 223 0.70 3.64 -4.88
CA LEU A 223 1.63 3.42 -5.99
C LEU A 223 2.91 2.66 -5.59
N GLY A 224 3.33 2.76 -4.33
CA GLY A 224 4.46 1.97 -3.82
C GLY A 224 4.24 0.44 -3.88
N LYS A 225 2.99 -0.04 -4.00
CA LYS A 225 2.67 -1.48 -4.07
C LYS A 225 2.72 -2.01 -5.49
N ASN A 226 1.95 -1.38 -6.39
CA ASN A 226 1.80 -1.81 -7.79
C ASN A 226 3.07 -1.55 -8.63
N PHE A 227 3.85 -0.52 -8.30
CA PHE A 227 5.18 -0.29 -8.88
C PHE A 227 6.33 -0.91 -8.08
N GLY A 228 6.05 -1.70 -7.03
CA GLY A 228 7.07 -2.33 -6.16
C GLY A 228 7.83 -1.37 -5.21
N LEU A 229 7.96 -0.10 -5.59
CA LEU A 229 8.81 0.94 -4.99
C LEU A 229 8.29 1.51 -3.65
N HIS A 230 8.09 0.65 -2.65
CA HIS A 230 7.62 0.99 -1.31
C HIS A 230 8.39 2.11 -0.61
N GLY A 231 9.71 2.15 -0.83
CA GLY A 231 10.63 3.11 -0.21
C GLY A 231 10.48 4.55 -0.71
N ILE A 232 9.92 4.76 -1.91
CA ILE A 232 9.72 6.09 -2.50
C ILE A 232 8.57 6.86 -1.83
N ARG A 233 7.71 6.18 -1.07
CA ARG A 233 6.59 6.80 -0.32
C ARG A 233 5.66 7.64 -1.20
N PHE A 234 4.82 7.00 -2.01
CA PHE A 234 3.89 7.73 -2.89
C PHE A 234 2.56 7.00 -3.11
N GLY A 235 1.50 7.78 -3.30
CA GLY A 235 0.12 7.34 -3.45
C GLY A 235 -0.81 8.55 -3.59
N TYR A 236 -2.08 8.32 -3.87
CA TYR A 236 -3.06 9.39 -4.11
C TYR A 236 -4.46 9.01 -3.65
N MET A 237 -5.32 10.01 -3.51
CA MET A 237 -6.77 9.84 -3.40
C MET A 237 -7.48 10.55 -4.54
N VAL A 238 -8.63 10.01 -4.94
CA VAL A 238 -9.58 10.60 -5.89
C VAL A 238 -10.88 10.87 -5.15
N ALA A 239 -11.42 12.07 -5.32
CA ALA A 239 -12.69 12.51 -4.77
C ALA A 239 -13.25 13.66 -5.61
N ASN A 240 -14.47 14.12 -5.34
CA ASN A 240 -14.95 15.36 -5.93
C ASN A 240 -13.98 16.53 -5.59
N PRO A 241 -13.86 17.55 -6.46
CA PRO A 241 -12.88 18.63 -6.27
C PRO A 241 -12.94 19.38 -4.94
N SER A 242 -14.08 19.37 -4.22
CA SER A 242 -14.20 19.97 -2.89
C SER A 242 -13.49 19.14 -1.82
N LEU A 243 -13.74 17.82 -1.76
CA LEU A 243 -13.05 16.94 -0.79
C LEU A 243 -11.56 16.76 -1.15
N ALA A 244 -11.25 16.62 -2.44
CA ALA A 244 -9.86 16.61 -2.91
C ALA A 244 -9.13 17.91 -2.53
N GLY A 245 -9.79 19.07 -2.71
CA GLY A 245 -9.28 20.38 -2.27
C GLY A 245 -9.00 20.45 -0.77
N LYS A 246 -9.95 20.03 0.08
CA LYS A 246 -9.83 20.05 1.56
C LYS A 246 -8.61 19.27 2.07
N VAL A 247 -8.37 18.08 1.54
CA VAL A 247 -7.18 17.29 1.92
C VAL A 247 -5.92 17.92 1.33
N ARG A 248 -5.93 18.30 0.04
CA ARG A 248 -4.80 18.91 -0.65
C ARG A 248 -4.33 20.23 -0.03
N SER A 249 -5.21 21.01 0.61
CA SER A 249 -4.84 22.23 1.34
C SER A 249 -4.12 21.99 2.67
N MET A 250 -4.18 20.78 3.22
CA MET A 250 -3.54 20.43 4.50
C MET A 250 -2.22 19.66 4.33
N LEU A 251 -1.92 19.18 3.12
CA LEU A 251 -0.65 18.54 2.82
C LEU A 251 0.51 19.55 2.90
N PRO A 252 1.70 19.13 3.39
CA PRO A 252 2.88 19.99 3.41
C PRO A 252 3.25 20.57 2.04
N LYS A 253 3.92 21.72 2.03
CA LYS A 253 4.64 22.17 0.83
C LYS A 253 5.88 21.31 0.64
N TRP A 254 6.22 21.00 -0.62
CA TRP A 254 7.26 20.02 -0.98
C TRP A 254 7.07 18.62 -0.37
N ASN A 255 5.81 18.20 -0.19
CA ASN A 255 5.47 16.89 0.38
C ASN A 255 5.95 15.72 -0.51
N LEU A 256 5.68 15.78 -1.82
CA LEU A 256 6.18 14.78 -2.76
C LEU A 256 7.69 14.94 -2.95
N ASN A 257 8.39 13.81 -3.02
CA ASN A 257 9.84 13.76 -3.17
C ASN A 257 10.26 13.50 -4.63
N ALA A 258 11.52 13.81 -4.96
CA ALA A 258 12.04 13.72 -6.33
C ALA A 258 12.08 12.30 -6.91
N PHE A 259 12.15 11.25 -6.07
CA PHE A 259 12.01 9.87 -6.56
C PHE A 259 10.56 9.59 -7.01
N ALA A 260 9.55 10.12 -6.31
CA ALA A 260 8.16 9.99 -6.70
C ALA A 260 7.86 10.74 -8.01
N GLU A 261 8.43 11.93 -8.19
CA GLU A 261 8.41 12.65 -9.47
C GLU A 261 9.05 11.83 -10.60
N TYR A 262 10.30 11.37 -10.39
CA TYR A 262 11.04 10.63 -11.41
C TYR A 262 10.29 9.38 -11.90
N VAL A 263 9.64 8.65 -10.99
CA VAL A 263 8.77 7.51 -11.37
C VAL A 263 7.51 7.97 -12.10
N VAL A 264 6.83 9.03 -11.67
CA VAL A 264 5.62 9.54 -12.35
C VAL A 264 5.91 9.90 -13.81
N PHE A 265 7.02 10.58 -14.08
CA PHE A 265 7.40 10.94 -15.46
C PHE A 265 7.85 9.72 -16.28
N MET A 266 8.58 8.78 -15.68
CA MET A 266 9.02 7.51 -16.30
C MET A 266 7.86 6.64 -16.82
N LEU A 267 6.70 6.63 -16.14
CA LEU A 267 5.55 5.79 -16.51
C LEU A 267 4.99 6.05 -17.92
N LYS A 268 5.23 7.25 -18.46
CA LYS A 268 4.83 7.64 -19.82
C LYS A 268 5.52 6.81 -20.91
N GLU A 269 6.76 6.40 -20.66
CA GLU A 269 7.59 5.67 -21.62
C GLU A 269 7.49 4.15 -21.39
N HIS A 270 7.26 3.71 -20.15
CA HIS A 270 7.27 2.29 -19.72
C HIS A 270 5.88 1.72 -19.35
N GLY A 271 4.82 2.29 -19.91
CA GLY A 271 3.45 1.78 -19.74
C GLY A 271 3.26 0.31 -20.14
N PRO A 272 3.79 -0.18 -21.29
CA PRO A 272 3.70 -1.58 -21.69
C PRO A 272 4.34 -2.55 -20.69
N GLU A 273 5.54 -2.23 -20.19
CA GLU A 273 6.26 -3.04 -19.20
C GLU A 273 5.52 -3.07 -17.87
N TYR A 274 4.92 -1.94 -17.47
CA TYR A 274 4.05 -1.91 -16.29
C TYR A 274 2.85 -2.86 -16.45
N LEU A 275 2.11 -2.79 -17.56
CA LEU A 275 0.97 -3.68 -17.81
C LEU A 275 1.40 -5.15 -17.86
N GLN A 276 2.51 -5.46 -18.52
CA GLN A 276 3.07 -6.82 -18.57
C GLN A 276 3.46 -7.34 -17.17
N SER A 277 4.02 -6.48 -16.32
CA SER A 277 4.36 -6.86 -14.93
C SER A 277 3.12 -7.27 -14.12
N LEU A 278 1.99 -6.56 -14.28
CA LEU A 278 0.72 -6.89 -13.62
C LEU A 278 0.15 -8.22 -14.11
N ILE A 279 0.20 -8.48 -15.43
CA ILE A 279 -0.21 -9.76 -16.03
C ILE A 279 0.62 -10.91 -15.46
N GLN A 280 1.93 -10.72 -15.28
CA GLN A 280 2.80 -11.74 -14.71
C GLN A 280 2.48 -12.01 -13.23
N VAL A 281 2.23 -10.97 -12.41
CA VAL A 281 1.80 -11.15 -11.00
C VAL A 281 0.44 -11.87 -10.90
N ARG A 282 -0.53 -11.54 -11.77
CA ARG A 282 -1.84 -12.21 -11.79
C ARG A 282 -1.70 -13.70 -12.10
N ARG A 283 -0.84 -14.06 -13.06
CA ARG A 283 -0.50 -15.45 -13.36
C ARG A 283 0.17 -16.14 -12.16
N ASP A 284 1.25 -15.55 -11.63
CA ASP A 284 2.01 -16.15 -10.54
C ASP A 284 1.15 -16.36 -9.28
N ARG A 285 0.13 -15.52 -9.05
CA ARG A 285 -0.88 -15.72 -8.01
C ARG A 285 -1.63 -17.04 -8.16
N LEU A 286 -2.07 -17.37 -9.38
CA LEU A 286 -2.79 -18.61 -9.67
C LEU A 286 -1.86 -19.83 -9.58
N ASP A 287 -0.67 -19.73 -10.19
CA ASP A 287 0.37 -20.77 -10.15
C ASP A 287 0.82 -21.05 -8.69
N MET A 288 0.93 -20.02 -7.85
CA MET A 288 1.24 -20.12 -6.42
C MET A 288 0.07 -20.65 -5.57
N ALA A 289 -1.17 -20.23 -5.84
CA ALA A 289 -2.36 -20.71 -5.15
C ALA A 289 -2.56 -22.22 -5.38
N SER A 290 -2.33 -22.69 -6.61
CA SER A 290 -2.35 -24.11 -6.96
C SER A 290 -1.30 -24.91 -6.17
N GLN A 291 -0.04 -24.45 -6.16
CA GLN A 291 1.05 -25.12 -5.42
C GLN A 291 0.80 -25.16 -3.90
N LEU A 292 0.32 -24.07 -3.30
CA LEU A 292 -0.01 -24.03 -1.87
C LEU A 292 -1.22 -24.91 -1.53
N SER A 293 -2.22 -25.00 -2.41
CA SER A 293 -3.42 -25.83 -2.18
C SER A 293 -3.13 -27.34 -2.22
N ALA A 294 -1.96 -27.77 -2.71
CA ALA A 294 -1.50 -29.15 -2.65
C ALA A 294 -0.90 -29.56 -1.28
N LEU A 295 -0.72 -28.62 -0.35
CA LEU A 295 -0.13 -28.87 0.97
C LEU A 295 -1.18 -29.38 1.98
N PRO A 296 -1.01 -30.59 2.57
CA PRO A 296 -2.02 -31.22 3.42
C PRO A 296 -2.53 -30.34 4.58
N GLY A 297 -3.83 -30.05 4.59
CA GLY A 297 -4.49 -29.27 5.64
C GLY A 297 -4.24 -27.75 5.59
N LEU A 298 -3.42 -27.26 4.66
CA LEU A 298 -3.38 -25.83 4.33
C LEU A 298 -4.67 -25.47 3.58
N THR A 299 -5.23 -24.29 3.85
CA THR A 299 -6.40 -23.77 3.12
C THR A 299 -6.06 -22.40 2.56
N VAL A 300 -6.09 -22.25 1.24
CA VAL A 300 -5.80 -21.01 0.52
C VAL A 300 -7.13 -20.32 0.18
N TYR A 301 -7.24 -19.03 0.50
CA TYR A 301 -8.42 -18.24 0.15
C TYR A 301 -8.22 -17.54 -1.21
N PRO A 302 -9.26 -17.45 -2.08
CA PRO A 302 -9.19 -16.70 -3.32
C PRO A 302 -8.85 -15.22 -3.09
N SER A 303 -8.05 -14.63 -3.98
CA SER A 303 -7.56 -13.26 -3.84
C SER A 303 -7.52 -12.53 -5.16
N GLN A 304 -7.82 -11.23 -5.12
CA GLN A 304 -7.63 -10.27 -6.20
C GLN A 304 -6.45 -9.31 -5.96
N GLY A 305 -5.76 -9.41 -4.82
CA GLY A 305 -4.50 -8.69 -4.56
C GLY A 305 -3.26 -9.42 -5.07
N ASN A 306 -2.05 -8.91 -4.78
CA ASN A 306 -0.75 -9.57 -5.02
C ASN A 306 -0.29 -10.43 -3.82
N PHE A 307 -1.23 -11.08 -3.14
CA PHE A 307 -0.97 -11.93 -1.98
C PHE A 307 -2.10 -12.94 -1.82
N LEU A 308 -1.81 -14.04 -1.12
CA LEU A 308 -2.75 -15.07 -0.74
C LEU A 308 -2.88 -15.12 0.77
N PHE A 309 -4.10 -15.23 1.28
CA PHE A 309 -4.35 -15.55 2.67
C PHE A 309 -4.45 -17.06 2.84
N VAL A 310 -3.85 -17.59 3.89
CA VAL A 310 -3.87 -19.02 4.16
C VAL A 310 -4.22 -19.30 5.62
N ARG A 311 -5.05 -20.30 5.86
CA ARG A 311 -5.16 -20.95 7.17
C ARG A 311 -4.25 -22.18 7.20
N LEU A 312 -3.38 -22.22 8.20
CA LEU A 312 -2.44 -23.29 8.49
C LEU A 312 -3.16 -24.58 8.94
N PRO A 313 -2.50 -25.75 8.87
CA PRO A 313 -3.01 -27.00 9.43
C PRO A 313 -3.34 -26.90 10.92
N VAL A 314 -4.20 -27.80 11.41
CA VAL A 314 -4.57 -27.87 12.84
C VAL A 314 -3.32 -28.14 13.69
N GLY A 315 -3.09 -27.29 14.70
CA GLY A 315 -1.91 -27.35 15.57
C GLY A 315 -0.69 -26.55 15.09
N ALA A 316 -0.75 -25.95 13.90
CA ALA A 316 0.33 -25.09 13.39
C ALA A 316 0.07 -23.60 13.72
N GLU A 317 0.94 -23.02 14.55
CA GLU A 317 0.88 -21.63 14.97
C GLU A 317 1.74 -20.72 14.06
N GLY A 318 1.15 -19.66 13.50
CA GLY A 318 1.77 -18.83 12.46
C GLY A 318 3.03 -18.08 12.89
N THR A 319 3.18 -17.78 14.18
CA THR A 319 4.44 -17.24 14.74
C THR A 319 5.55 -18.29 14.72
N VAL A 320 5.26 -19.54 15.08
CA VAL A 320 6.21 -20.66 15.04
C VAL A 320 6.58 -21.01 13.59
N VAL A 321 5.59 -21.05 12.69
CA VAL A 321 5.83 -21.28 11.26
C VAL A 321 6.69 -20.16 10.65
N ARG A 322 6.41 -18.89 10.98
CA ARG A 322 7.25 -17.74 10.58
C ARG A 322 8.68 -17.89 11.09
N ASP A 323 8.85 -18.13 12.38
CA ASP A 323 10.16 -18.15 13.01
C ASP A 323 11.02 -19.30 12.47
N ARG A 324 10.43 -20.49 12.27
CA ARG A 324 11.11 -21.63 11.64
C ARG A 324 11.42 -21.42 10.16
N LEU A 325 10.49 -20.89 9.35
CA LEU A 325 10.78 -20.52 7.95
C LEU A 325 11.94 -19.52 7.85
N LEU A 326 12.02 -18.58 8.79
CA LEU A 326 13.05 -17.55 8.81
C LEU A 326 14.42 -18.09 9.24
N THR A 327 14.48 -18.98 10.23
CA THR A 327 15.75 -19.54 10.73
C THR A 327 16.24 -20.76 9.94
N GLU A 328 15.35 -21.64 9.49
CA GLU A 328 15.69 -22.91 8.80
C GLU A 328 15.81 -22.73 7.28
N HIS A 329 15.09 -21.76 6.69
CA HIS A 329 15.02 -21.60 5.22
C HIS A 329 15.31 -20.18 4.70
N ARG A 330 15.51 -19.20 5.60
CA ARG A 330 15.63 -17.76 5.28
C ARG A 330 14.43 -17.20 4.50
N ILE A 331 13.21 -17.54 4.93
CA ILE A 331 11.96 -17.09 4.31
C ILE A 331 11.12 -16.32 5.35
N LEU A 332 10.77 -15.08 5.03
CA LEU A 332 9.95 -14.22 5.90
C LEU A 332 8.49 -14.22 5.43
N ILE A 333 7.58 -14.72 6.26
CA ILE A 333 6.11 -14.67 6.00
C ILE A 333 5.39 -13.70 6.94
N ARG A 334 4.22 -13.19 6.52
CA ARG A 334 3.37 -12.37 7.40
C ARG A 334 2.39 -13.26 8.18
N GLU A 335 2.72 -13.59 9.44
CA GLU A 335 1.69 -14.08 10.37
C GLU A 335 0.56 -13.05 10.52
N CYS A 336 -0.66 -13.51 10.79
CA CYS A 336 -1.83 -12.65 10.95
C CYS A 336 -2.54 -12.88 12.29
N GLY A 337 -1.84 -13.37 13.31
CA GLY A 337 -2.41 -13.58 14.65
C GLY A 337 -2.65 -12.29 15.44
N ASN A 338 -1.89 -11.24 15.14
CA ASN A 338 -2.08 -9.89 15.69
C ASN A 338 -3.02 -9.00 14.87
N LYS A 339 -3.70 -9.52 13.84
CA LYS A 339 -4.77 -8.79 13.16
C LYS A 339 -6.10 -9.00 13.89
N ILE A 340 -6.79 -7.91 14.21
CA ILE A 340 -8.18 -7.94 14.68
C ILE A 340 -9.04 -8.68 13.64
N GLY A 341 -9.93 -9.57 14.08
CA GLY A 341 -10.75 -10.42 13.20
C GLY A 341 -10.02 -11.65 12.62
N SER A 342 -8.78 -11.91 13.02
CA SER A 342 -7.97 -13.07 12.59
C SER A 342 -7.49 -13.88 13.81
N SER A 343 -6.76 -14.97 13.57
CA SER A 343 -6.12 -15.77 14.63
C SER A 343 -4.72 -16.24 14.22
N SER A 344 -3.96 -16.78 15.17
CA SER A 344 -2.59 -17.26 14.96
C SER A 344 -2.47 -18.37 13.91
N ARG A 345 -3.56 -19.09 13.61
CA ARG A 345 -3.61 -20.08 12.51
C ARG A 345 -3.54 -19.47 11.12
N PHE A 346 -3.50 -18.14 10.97
CA PHE A 346 -3.52 -17.47 9.67
C PHE A 346 -2.19 -16.80 9.33
N ALA A 347 -1.84 -16.86 8.04
CA ALA A 347 -0.75 -16.11 7.45
C ALA A 347 -1.17 -15.48 6.12
N ARG A 348 -0.46 -14.44 5.70
CA ARG A 348 -0.55 -13.85 4.36
C ARG A 348 0.80 -14.04 3.67
N LEU A 349 0.75 -14.54 2.44
CA LEU A 349 1.91 -14.90 1.62
C LEU A 349 1.86 -14.05 0.34
N VAL A 350 2.87 -13.20 0.14
CA VAL A 350 2.96 -12.31 -1.04
C VAL A 350 3.27 -13.12 -2.30
N VAL A 351 2.71 -12.71 -3.43
CA VAL A 351 2.98 -13.35 -4.72
C VAL A 351 4.41 -13.02 -5.15
N ARG A 352 5.18 -14.07 -5.48
CA ARG A 352 6.62 -14.01 -5.80
C ARG A 352 6.92 -14.85 -7.05
N PRO A 353 8.08 -14.67 -7.69
CA PRO A 353 8.48 -15.48 -8.83
C PRO A 353 8.58 -16.98 -8.49
N GLN A 354 8.39 -17.84 -9.49
CA GLN A 354 8.34 -19.31 -9.31
C GLN A 354 9.60 -19.95 -8.70
N VAL A 355 10.74 -19.27 -8.63
CA VAL A 355 11.93 -19.73 -7.89
C VAL A 355 11.74 -19.58 -6.37
N ASP A 356 11.19 -18.44 -5.93
CA ASP A 356 10.89 -18.17 -4.53
C ASP A 356 9.71 -19.02 -4.05
N VAL A 357 8.67 -19.18 -4.89
CA VAL A 357 7.48 -19.99 -4.55
C VAL A 357 7.88 -21.45 -4.29
N ARG A 358 8.74 -22.05 -5.11
CA ARG A 358 9.25 -23.41 -4.88
C ARG A 358 10.05 -23.52 -3.58
N ARG A 359 10.84 -22.49 -3.22
CA ARG A 359 11.53 -22.43 -1.91
C ARG A 359 10.55 -22.34 -0.74
N LEU A 360 9.51 -21.51 -0.85
CA LEU A 360 8.45 -21.40 0.15
C LEU A 360 7.69 -22.72 0.33
N VAL A 361 7.29 -23.37 -0.76
CA VAL A 361 6.55 -24.65 -0.72
C VAL A 361 7.40 -25.74 -0.06
N SER A 362 8.68 -25.89 -0.44
CA SER A 362 9.59 -26.85 0.17
C SER A 362 9.86 -26.55 1.66
N GLY A 363 10.01 -25.28 2.03
CA GLY A 363 10.15 -24.86 3.42
C GLY A 363 8.88 -25.11 4.24
N LEU A 364 7.69 -24.86 3.67
CA LEU A 364 6.41 -25.17 4.31
C LEU A 364 6.23 -26.68 4.50
N GLU A 365 6.61 -27.52 3.53
CA GLU A 365 6.56 -28.97 3.71
C GLU A 365 7.42 -29.44 4.90
N GLN A 366 8.67 -28.95 4.98
CA GLN A 366 9.60 -29.30 6.06
C GLN A 366 9.19 -28.74 7.42
N VAL A 367 8.67 -27.50 7.46
CA VAL A 367 8.22 -26.86 8.70
C VAL A 367 6.92 -27.48 9.22
N LEU A 368 5.94 -27.76 8.36
CA LEU A 368 4.61 -28.25 8.77
C LEU A 368 4.53 -29.77 8.96
N TYR A 369 5.29 -30.56 8.19
CA TYR A 369 5.16 -32.03 8.18
C TYR A 369 6.46 -32.78 8.50
N GLY A 370 7.59 -32.07 8.60
CA GLY A 370 8.92 -32.64 8.82
C GLY A 370 9.51 -33.30 7.56
N THR A 371 10.74 -33.79 7.68
CA THR A 371 11.54 -34.36 6.59
C THR A 371 11.11 -35.77 6.17
N LYS A 372 9.83 -35.94 5.79
CA LYS A 372 9.27 -37.17 5.20
C LYS A 372 8.94 -37.09 3.70
N ARG A 373 9.30 -35.99 3.03
CA ARG A 373 9.43 -35.91 1.57
C ARG A 373 10.81 -35.37 1.22
N GLY A 374 11.61 -36.18 0.55
CA GLY A 374 12.96 -35.83 0.10
C GLY A 374 12.93 -35.05 -1.21
N ALA A 375 12.51 -33.78 -1.17
CA ALA A 375 12.76 -32.83 -2.25
C ALA A 375 14.06 -32.05 -1.93
N PRO A 376 15.09 -32.05 -2.80
CA PRO A 376 16.30 -31.28 -2.55
C PRO A 376 15.99 -29.78 -2.56
N VAL A 377 16.38 -29.08 -1.49
CA VAL A 377 16.33 -27.62 -1.44
C VAL A 377 17.36 -27.07 -2.44
N PRO A 378 16.98 -26.19 -3.39
CA PRO A 378 17.95 -25.56 -4.27
C PRO A 378 18.94 -24.70 -3.47
N GLU A 379 20.24 -24.97 -3.61
CA GLU A 379 21.29 -24.23 -2.89
C GLU A 379 21.38 -22.77 -3.36
N LEU A 380 21.94 -21.92 -2.50
CA LEU A 380 22.29 -20.54 -2.83
C LEU A 380 23.52 -20.53 -3.74
N SER A 381 23.31 -20.31 -5.05
CA SER A 381 24.41 -20.18 -6.01
C SER A 381 25.37 -19.04 -5.59
N PRO A 382 26.68 -19.32 -5.39
CA PRO A 382 27.65 -18.33 -4.97
C PRO A 382 27.98 -17.37 -6.11
N GLY A 383 27.14 -16.34 -6.26
CA GLY A 383 27.24 -15.34 -7.33
C GLY A 383 26.06 -14.37 -7.42
N ILE A 384 24.92 -14.65 -6.77
CA ILE A 384 23.73 -13.78 -6.82
C ILE A 384 23.60 -12.98 -5.52
N SER A 385 24.30 -11.85 -5.44
CA SER A 385 23.90 -10.76 -4.57
C SER A 385 23.08 -9.77 -5.38
N TYR A 386 21.78 -9.65 -5.09
CA TYR A 386 21.21 -8.37 -4.65
C TYR A 386 19.82 -8.55 -4.05
N SER A 387 19.44 -7.60 -3.19
CA SER A 387 18.04 -7.33 -2.86
C SER A 387 17.41 -6.42 -3.94
N SER A 388 16.10 -6.49 -4.13
CA SER A 388 15.36 -6.10 -5.37
C SER A 388 15.57 -7.09 -6.53
N GLY A 389 14.56 -7.24 -7.40
CA GLY A 389 14.37 -8.43 -8.24
C GLY A 389 14.81 -8.27 -9.70
N THR A 390 15.65 -9.19 -10.19
CA THR A 390 16.21 -9.16 -11.56
C THR A 390 16.35 -10.57 -12.18
N ALA A 391 15.28 -11.37 -12.17
CA ALA A 391 15.27 -12.75 -12.70
C ALA A 391 14.52 -12.87 -14.04
N ALA A 392 15.07 -12.31 -15.12
CA ALA A 392 14.39 -12.25 -16.44
C ALA A 392 15.28 -12.47 -17.69
N VAL A 393 16.59 -12.70 -17.56
CA VAL A 393 17.54 -12.63 -18.70
C VAL A 393 18.06 -14.00 -19.18
N ASP A 394 18.19 -15.01 -18.32
CA ASP A 394 18.79 -16.33 -18.61
C ASP A 394 17.94 -17.27 -19.50
N ARG A 395 17.21 -16.74 -20.48
CA ARG A 395 16.37 -17.53 -21.39
C ARG A 395 16.44 -17.19 -22.88
N LEU A 396 17.39 -16.35 -23.30
CA LEU A 396 17.57 -15.95 -24.70
C LEU A 396 18.98 -16.18 -25.27
N LEU A 397 19.84 -16.96 -24.60
CA LEU A 397 21.22 -17.25 -25.03
C LEU A 397 21.57 -18.75 -25.07
N VAL A 398 20.58 -19.65 -25.14
CA VAL A 398 20.80 -21.12 -25.18
C VAL A 398 20.23 -21.77 -26.46
N GLU A 399 19.97 -20.99 -27.52
CA GLU A 399 19.55 -21.50 -28.83
C GLU A 399 20.40 -20.97 -30.01
N ALA A 400 21.72 -20.81 -29.81
CA ALA A 400 22.64 -20.50 -30.92
C ALA A 400 24.12 -20.90 -30.67
N THR A 401 24.45 -22.19 -30.71
CA THR A 401 25.68 -22.71 -31.38
C THR A 401 25.77 -24.23 -31.28
N ASN A 402 25.86 -24.92 -32.42
CA ASN A 402 26.30 -26.32 -32.48
C ASN A 402 27.84 -26.33 -32.44
N GLY A 403 28.44 -27.13 -31.55
CA GLY A 403 29.86 -27.01 -31.20
C GLY A 403 30.85 -27.75 -32.12
N ALA A 404 32.11 -27.30 -32.11
CA ALA A 404 33.27 -28.03 -32.62
C ALA A 404 34.60 -27.49 -32.04
N GLY A 405 35.43 -28.37 -31.45
CA GLY A 405 36.81 -28.07 -31.00
C GLY A 405 36.95 -27.19 -29.75
N MET A 406 38.11 -27.10 -29.10
CA MET A 406 39.37 -27.87 -29.27
C MET A 406 40.14 -27.91 -27.93
N GLN A 407 41.13 -28.80 -27.79
CA GLN A 407 41.86 -29.03 -26.53
C GLN A 407 43.18 -28.26 -26.43
N GLY A 408 43.61 -27.97 -25.19
CA GLY A 408 44.94 -27.47 -24.85
C GLY A 408 45.11 -25.95 -24.94
N LEU A 409 46.13 -25.34 -24.31
CA LEU A 409 47.16 -25.89 -23.42
C LEU A 409 47.63 -24.78 -22.45
N ALA A 410 48.40 -25.15 -21.42
CA ALA A 410 48.87 -24.21 -20.41
C ALA A 410 50.33 -23.75 -20.61
N ALA A 411 50.70 -22.72 -19.83
CA ALA A 411 52.06 -22.32 -19.42
C ALA A 411 52.82 -21.24 -20.23
N GLN A 412 53.86 -20.74 -19.55
CA GLN A 412 54.96 -19.87 -20.00
C GLN A 412 54.66 -18.39 -20.28
N ALA A 413 54.67 -17.61 -19.20
CA ALA A 413 55.26 -16.27 -19.22
C ALA A 413 56.74 -16.35 -18.81
N MET A 414 57.65 -15.75 -19.58
CA MET A 414 59.01 -15.28 -19.24
C MET A 414 59.75 -14.88 -20.54
N GLY A 415 60.36 -13.69 -20.60
CA GLY A 415 61.24 -13.32 -21.74
C GLY A 415 61.13 -11.89 -22.28
N MET A 416 61.72 -10.91 -21.58
CA MET A 416 62.37 -9.74 -22.21
C MET A 416 63.77 -10.18 -22.73
N PRO A 417 64.49 -9.48 -23.65
CA PRO A 417 64.49 -8.01 -23.89
C PRO A 417 64.65 -7.56 -25.37
N GLY A 418 64.82 -6.26 -25.65
CA GLY A 418 65.26 -5.77 -26.97
C GLY A 418 65.27 -4.24 -27.19
N LEU A 419 66.46 -3.66 -27.33
CA LEU A 419 66.80 -2.22 -27.36
C LEU A 419 66.26 -1.35 -28.54
N VAL A 420 66.08 -0.06 -28.21
CA VAL A 420 66.15 1.21 -29.01
C VAL A 420 67.10 1.21 -30.23
N PRO A 421 66.85 2.03 -31.29
CA PRO A 421 67.05 3.51 -31.25
C PRO A 421 65.99 4.37 -31.99
N ALA A 422 66.23 5.69 -32.12
CA ALA A 422 65.23 6.74 -32.45
C ALA A 422 65.70 7.80 -33.47
N ALA A 423 64.74 8.50 -34.13
CA ALA A 423 64.80 9.79 -34.87
C ALA A 423 63.55 9.94 -35.78
N ALA A 424 63.01 11.11 -36.20
CA ALA A 424 63.10 12.51 -35.75
C ALA A 424 62.00 13.38 -36.47
N ALA A 425 61.96 14.71 -36.21
CA ALA A 425 61.02 15.76 -36.70
C ALA A 425 59.61 15.77 -36.04
N ALA A 426 59.07 16.84 -35.41
CA ALA A 426 59.00 18.31 -35.63
C ALA A 426 57.80 18.74 -36.53
N SER A 427 57.01 19.80 -36.28
CA SER A 427 57.06 20.98 -35.36
C SER A 427 55.62 21.49 -35.05
N LEU A 428 55.21 21.84 -33.80
CA LEU A 428 55.25 23.17 -33.12
C LEU A 428 54.52 24.35 -33.83
N PRO A 429 54.07 25.44 -33.14
CA PRO A 429 54.15 25.78 -31.70
C PRO A 429 52.85 26.32 -31.02
N MET A 430 52.89 26.54 -29.70
CA MET A 430 52.41 27.76 -29.00
C MET A 430 52.88 27.75 -27.51
N GLN A 431 53.06 28.92 -26.89
CA GLN A 431 53.59 29.13 -25.52
C GLN A 431 52.54 29.86 -24.64
N ALA A 432 52.39 29.67 -23.32
CA ALA A 432 53.36 29.60 -22.19
C ALA A 432 54.01 30.98 -21.88
N PRO A 433 54.63 31.24 -20.69
CA PRO A 433 54.86 30.40 -19.50
C PRO A 433 53.81 30.71 -18.39
N ALA A 434 53.99 30.71 -17.05
CA ALA A 434 55.14 30.70 -16.12
C ALA A 434 54.82 30.00 -14.78
N ALA A 435 55.81 29.92 -13.86
CA ALA A 435 55.78 29.03 -12.69
C ALA A 435 56.51 29.58 -11.43
N ALA A 436 56.26 28.97 -10.26
CA ALA A 436 57.01 29.10 -9.00
C ALA A 436 56.92 27.79 -8.16
N GLN A 437 57.79 27.60 -7.16
CA GLN A 437 58.05 26.29 -6.50
C GLN A 437 58.21 26.38 -4.97
N ALA A 438 57.89 25.27 -4.26
CA ALA A 438 58.45 24.67 -3.00
C ALA A 438 59.02 25.56 -1.84
N ALA A 439 59.10 25.18 -0.55
CA ALA A 439 59.04 23.87 0.16
C ALA A 439 58.50 24.07 1.64
N PRO A 440 58.65 23.15 2.64
CA PRO A 440 57.62 22.99 3.70
C PRO A 440 57.94 23.34 5.19
N SER A 441 56.85 23.32 5.99
CA SER A 441 56.71 22.93 7.43
C SER A 441 57.42 23.70 8.55
N ASN A 442 56.64 24.38 9.42
CA ASN A 442 56.38 23.91 10.82
C ASN A 442 55.47 24.85 11.66
N GLY A 443 54.68 24.26 12.57
CA GLY A 443 54.51 24.75 13.95
C GLY A 443 53.44 25.81 14.33
N ALA A 444 52.34 25.33 14.91
CA ALA A 444 51.53 25.95 15.99
C ALA A 444 50.70 27.25 15.75
N GLY A 445 49.54 27.33 16.43
CA GLY A 445 48.82 28.59 16.74
C GLY A 445 47.44 28.78 16.09
N MET A 446 46.37 28.38 16.78
CA MET A 446 45.00 28.90 16.55
C MET A 446 44.81 30.20 17.34
N PRO A 447 44.07 31.19 16.80
CA PRO A 447 42.80 31.55 17.44
C PRO A 447 41.64 31.84 16.45
N LEU A 448 40.48 32.16 17.02
CA LEU A 448 39.16 32.29 16.35
C LEU A 448 39.00 33.58 15.50
N PRO A 449 38.04 33.61 14.55
CA PRO A 449 37.88 34.71 13.59
C PRO A 449 37.21 35.97 14.19
N ALA A 450 37.55 37.12 13.60
CA ALA A 450 36.95 38.42 13.90
C ALA A 450 35.68 38.70 13.05
N ALA A 451 34.89 39.70 13.47
CA ALA A 451 33.60 40.03 12.85
C ALA A 451 33.72 40.68 11.46
N ALA A 452 32.80 40.33 10.56
CA ALA A 452 32.61 40.99 9.28
C ALA A 452 31.79 42.28 9.40
N GLN A 453 32.09 43.27 8.57
CA GLN A 453 31.52 44.62 8.64
C GLN A 453 30.15 44.74 7.95
N VAL A 454 29.32 45.67 8.43
CA VAL A 454 28.00 45.98 7.85
C VAL A 454 28.14 46.97 6.69
N PHE A 455 27.60 46.61 5.52
CA PHE A 455 27.39 47.55 4.41
C PHE A 455 25.95 48.11 4.46
N PRO A 456 25.74 49.41 4.18
CA PRO A 456 24.41 50.01 4.17
C PRO A 456 23.58 49.56 2.95
N GLN A 457 22.32 49.22 3.18
CA GLN A 457 21.35 48.87 2.14
C GLN A 457 20.72 50.13 1.52
N PRO A 458 20.50 50.19 0.19
CA PRO A 458 19.78 51.28 -0.46
C PRO A 458 18.27 51.21 -0.18
N VAL A 459 17.61 52.37 -0.07
CA VAL A 459 16.16 52.47 0.17
C VAL A 459 15.40 52.26 -1.15
N PRO A 460 14.43 51.32 -1.23
CA PRO A 460 13.58 51.17 -2.41
C PRO A 460 12.55 52.31 -2.52
N ALA A 461 12.30 52.79 -3.74
CA ALA A 461 11.29 53.81 -4.01
C ALA A 461 9.86 53.27 -3.88
N ALA A 462 8.90 54.15 -3.55
CA ALA A 462 7.50 53.78 -3.40
C ALA A 462 6.85 53.37 -4.73
N ALA A 463 6.10 52.27 -4.72
CA ALA A 463 5.34 51.81 -5.88
C ALA A 463 4.04 52.62 -6.08
N PRO A 464 3.59 52.86 -7.33
CA PRO A 464 2.31 53.51 -7.61
C PRO A 464 1.13 52.61 -7.22
N ALA A 465 0.01 53.23 -6.82
CA ALA A 465 -1.20 52.52 -6.43
C ALA A 465 -1.90 51.83 -7.63
N PRO A 466 -2.54 50.67 -7.43
CA PRO A 466 -3.22 49.95 -8.51
C PRO A 466 -4.50 50.66 -8.97
N ALA A 467 -4.75 50.63 -10.28
CA ALA A 467 -6.00 51.10 -10.87
C ALA A 467 -7.19 50.18 -10.52
N PRO A 468 -8.43 50.71 -10.40
CA PRO A 468 -9.60 49.90 -10.09
C PRO A 468 -9.95 48.92 -11.23
N ALA A 469 -10.37 47.71 -10.87
CA ALA A 469 -10.79 46.69 -11.82
C ALA A 469 -12.13 47.03 -12.50
N PRO A 470 -12.34 46.65 -13.78
CA PRO A 470 -13.61 46.83 -14.46
C PRO A 470 -14.71 45.96 -13.84
N ALA A 471 -15.94 46.48 -13.82
CA ALA A 471 -17.11 45.77 -13.29
C ALA A 471 -17.50 44.54 -14.14
N PRO A 472 -18.06 43.48 -13.54
CA PRO A 472 -18.52 42.30 -14.28
C PRO A 472 -19.73 42.64 -15.18
N PRO A 473 -19.88 41.98 -16.35
CA PRO A 473 -21.03 42.18 -17.22
C PRO A 473 -22.33 41.68 -16.57
N ALA A 474 -23.43 42.36 -16.87
CA ALA A 474 -24.77 41.98 -16.41
C ALA A 474 -25.22 40.63 -17.01
N PRO A 475 -26.03 39.84 -16.30
CA PRO A 475 -26.53 38.56 -16.81
C PRO A 475 -27.45 38.74 -18.02
N ALA A 476 -27.26 37.91 -19.04
CA ALA A 476 -28.14 37.87 -20.21
C ALA A 476 -29.55 37.34 -19.82
N PRO A 477 -30.62 37.81 -20.47
CA PRO A 477 -31.99 37.36 -20.18
C PRO A 477 -32.17 35.89 -20.57
N MET A 478 -32.93 35.15 -19.75
CA MET A 478 -33.27 33.75 -20.04
C MET A 478 -34.16 33.64 -21.29
N MET A 479 -33.80 32.76 -22.21
CA MET A 479 -34.73 32.31 -23.25
C MET A 479 -35.66 31.21 -22.70
N ALA A 480 -36.94 31.29 -23.02
CA ALA A 480 -37.93 30.28 -22.68
C ALA A 480 -37.71 28.97 -23.48
N PRO A 481 -38.09 27.80 -22.95
CA PRO A 481 -37.92 26.53 -23.64
C PRO A 481 -38.80 26.44 -24.90
N ALA A 482 -38.17 26.12 -26.04
CA ALA A 482 -38.89 25.84 -27.28
C ALA A 482 -39.61 24.48 -27.21
N MET A 483 -40.83 24.42 -27.75
CA MET A 483 -41.64 23.19 -27.77
C MET A 483 -41.12 22.18 -28.81
N ALA A 484 -41.24 20.89 -28.49
CA ALA A 484 -40.85 19.82 -29.41
C ALA A 484 -41.87 19.63 -30.56
N PRO A 485 -41.42 19.47 -31.82
CA PRO A 485 -42.27 19.01 -32.92
C PRO A 485 -42.51 17.48 -32.86
N PRO A 486 -43.60 16.97 -33.48
CA PRO A 486 -44.06 15.59 -33.30
C PRO A 486 -43.31 14.55 -34.15
N MET A 487 -43.36 13.29 -33.71
CA MET A 487 -42.89 12.12 -34.47
C MET A 487 -43.87 11.66 -35.55
N THR A 488 -43.34 11.26 -36.71
CA THR A 488 -43.95 10.30 -37.65
C THR A 488 -42.88 9.31 -38.15
N PRO A 489 -43.24 8.08 -38.57
CA PRO A 489 -42.31 6.95 -38.59
C PRO A 489 -41.49 6.81 -39.89
N ALA A 490 -40.26 6.30 -39.75
CA ALA A 490 -39.41 5.84 -40.84
C ALA A 490 -39.34 4.31 -40.92
N MET A 491 -39.08 3.77 -42.12
CA MET A 491 -39.20 2.34 -42.44
C MET A 491 -37.97 1.52 -42.00
N ALA A 492 -38.19 0.21 -41.75
CA ALA A 492 -37.13 -0.73 -41.39
C ALA A 492 -36.33 -1.23 -42.62
N PRO A 493 -35.00 -1.39 -42.51
CA PRO A 493 -34.19 -2.15 -43.47
C PRO A 493 -34.21 -3.66 -43.17
N ALA A 494 -33.99 -4.49 -44.20
CA ALA A 494 -34.08 -5.95 -44.12
C ALA A 494 -32.79 -6.64 -43.62
N MET A 495 -32.93 -7.88 -43.12
CA MET A 495 -31.81 -8.73 -42.67
C MET A 495 -31.14 -9.49 -43.82
N ALA A 496 -29.86 -9.83 -43.63
CA ALA A 496 -29.14 -10.89 -44.35
C ALA A 496 -28.82 -12.06 -43.39
N PRO A 497 -28.62 -13.30 -43.88
CA PRO A 497 -28.81 -14.51 -43.07
C PRO A 497 -27.56 -15.01 -42.32
N ALA A 498 -27.80 -15.72 -41.22
CA ALA A 498 -26.82 -16.56 -40.52
C ALA A 498 -27.09 -18.06 -40.76
N MET A 499 -26.05 -18.90 -40.63
CA MET A 499 -26.07 -20.31 -41.02
C MET A 499 -26.86 -21.23 -40.06
N GLN A 500 -27.39 -22.32 -40.61
CA GLN A 500 -28.03 -23.40 -39.84
C GLN A 500 -27.03 -24.48 -39.39
N ALA A 501 -27.30 -25.09 -38.24
CA ALA A 501 -26.77 -26.39 -37.81
C ALA A 501 -27.95 -27.26 -37.30
N PRO A 502 -27.87 -28.60 -37.38
CA PRO A 502 -29.06 -29.46 -37.44
C PRO A 502 -29.65 -29.85 -36.06
N MET A 503 -30.95 -30.18 -36.07
CA MET A 503 -31.68 -30.74 -34.93
C MET A 503 -31.62 -32.27 -34.89
N ALA A 504 -31.64 -32.83 -33.67
CA ALA A 504 -31.99 -34.22 -33.37
C ALA A 504 -32.90 -34.26 -32.10
N PRO A 505 -33.69 -35.32 -31.87
CA PRO A 505 -35.05 -35.15 -31.34
C PRO A 505 -35.19 -35.24 -29.81
N ALA A 506 -36.35 -34.77 -29.33
CA ALA A 506 -36.74 -34.78 -27.92
C ALA A 506 -37.15 -36.18 -27.40
N MET A 507 -36.95 -36.41 -26.11
CA MET A 507 -37.58 -37.49 -25.33
C MET A 507 -38.43 -36.93 -24.18
N GLN A 508 -39.35 -37.75 -23.70
CA GLN A 508 -40.47 -37.35 -22.85
C GLN A 508 -40.08 -37.29 -21.36
N ALA A 509 -40.66 -36.35 -20.61
CA ALA A 509 -40.67 -36.35 -19.16
C ALA A 509 -42.04 -36.86 -18.63
N PRO A 510 -42.08 -37.78 -17.64
CA PRO A 510 -43.33 -38.32 -17.11
C PRO A 510 -44.05 -37.35 -16.16
N MET A 511 -45.37 -37.55 -16.01
CA MET A 511 -46.26 -36.72 -15.19
C MET A 511 -46.11 -36.95 -13.68
N THR A 512 -46.46 -35.92 -12.90
CA THR A 512 -46.61 -35.98 -11.45
C THR A 512 -47.98 -36.54 -11.02
N PRO A 513 -48.05 -37.28 -9.89
CA PRO A 513 -49.28 -37.41 -9.11
C PRO A 513 -49.43 -36.22 -8.15
N ALA A 514 -50.66 -35.78 -7.89
CA ALA A 514 -50.96 -34.64 -7.03
C ALA A 514 -51.56 -35.08 -5.68
N MET A 515 -51.24 -34.38 -4.58
CA MET A 515 -52.17 -34.22 -3.46
C MET A 515 -51.82 -33.10 -2.47
N GLN A 516 -52.88 -32.50 -1.90
CA GLN A 516 -52.99 -31.76 -0.63
C GLN A 516 -52.22 -30.43 -0.47
N ALA A 517 -52.97 -29.41 -0.05
CA ALA A 517 -52.48 -28.10 0.39
C ALA A 517 -52.54 -27.99 1.94
N PRO A 518 -51.49 -27.48 2.62
CA PRO A 518 -51.54 -27.17 4.05
C PRO A 518 -52.15 -25.79 4.35
N MET A 519 -52.56 -25.58 5.61
CA MET A 519 -53.22 -24.37 6.09
C MET A 519 -52.26 -23.19 6.38
N THR A 520 -52.78 -21.97 6.32
CA THR A 520 -52.12 -20.73 6.76
C THR A 520 -52.02 -20.65 8.30
N PRO A 521 -50.83 -20.38 8.88
CA PRO A 521 -50.70 -20.13 10.32
C PRO A 521 -51.31 -18.78 10.75
N VAL A 522 -51.91 -18.75 11.94
CA VAL A 522 -52.37 -17.52 12.62
C VAL A 522 -51.23 -16.99 13.52
N PRO A 523 -50.95 -15.67 13.54
CA PRO A 523 -49.90 -15.12 14.40
C PRO A 523 -50.29 -15.09 15.89
N PRO A 524 -49.32 -15.22 16.82
CA PRO A 524 -49.57 -15.13 18.26
C PRO A 524 -49.87 -13.69 18.73
N PRO A 525 -50.54 -13.50 19.88
CA PRO A 525 -50.88 -12.18 20.41
C PRO A 525 -49.66 -11.41 20.92
N ALA A 526 -49.70 -10.08 20.82
CA ALA A 526 -48.63 -9.19 21.28
C ALA A 526 -48.58 -9.07 22.83
N PRO A 527 -47.39 -9.02 23.45
CA PRO A 527 -47.25 -8.79 24.88
C PRO A 527 -47.49 -7.32 25.27
N ALA A 528 -47.99 -7.10 26.49
CA ALA A 528 -48.22 -5.78 27.06
C ALA A 528 -46.91 -5.04 27.43
N PRO A 529 -46.89 -3.69 27.44
CA PRO A 529 -45.68 -2.92 27.70
C PRO A 529 -45.22 -2.99 29.16
N ALA A 530 -43.92 -3.21 29.36
CA ALA A 530 -43.24 -3.11 30.66
C ALA A 530 -42.83 -1.65 30.97
N PRO A 531 -42.69 -1.25 32.25
CA PRO A 531 -42.37 0.12 32.63
C PRO A 531 -40.94 0.54 32.27
N ALA A 532 -40.74 1.84 32.05
CA ALA A 532 -39.46 2.40 31.64
C ALA A 532 -38.40 2.32 32.78
N PRO A 533 -37.15 1.91 32.48
CA PRO A 533 -36.06 1.89 33.45
C PRO A 533 -35.45 3.28 33.66
N GLY A 534 -35.05 3.58 34.91
CA GLY A 534 -34.24 4.75 35.25
C GLY A 534 -32.77 4.63 34.82
N PRO A 535 -31.97 5.71 34.97
CA PRO A 535 -30.58 5.75 34.52
C PRO A 535 -29.68 4.76 35.28
N THR A 536 -28.82 4.07 34.55
CA THR A 536 -27.85 3.10 35.11
C THR A 536 -26.60 3.82 35.64
N PRO A 537 -26.06 3.47 36.83
CA PRO A 537 -24.79 4.01 37.32
C PRO A 537 -23.58 3.65 36.44
N PRO A 538 -22.48 4.44 36.47
CA PRO A 538 -21.28 4.15 35.68
C PRO A 538 -20.62 2.82 36.08
N GLY A 539 -20.14 2.06 35.09
CA GLY A 539 -19.24 0.91 35.29
C GLY A 539 -19.80 -0.48 34.93
N VAL A 540 -21.08 -0.61 34.55
CA VAL A 540 -21.69 -1.90 34.16
C VAL A 540 -22.09 -1.90 32.68
N PRO A 541 -21.62 -2.84 31.85
CA PRO A 541 -22.07 -2.96 30.46
C PRO A 541 -23.53 -3.40 30.35
N ALA A 542 -24.25 -2.87 29.36
CA ALA A 542 -25.51 -3.45 28.91
C ALA A 542 -25.28 -4.88 28.36
N ARG A 543 -26.31 -5.75 28.46
CA ARG A 543 -26.22 -7.18 28.13
C ARG A 543 -25.61 -7.44 26.74
N GLY A 544 -24.57 -8.27 26.69
CA GLY A 544 -24.06 -8.89 25.46
C GLY A 544 -22.63 -8.51 25.04
N GLY A 545 -22.07 -7.41 25.56
CA GLY A 545 -20.70 -6.99 25.24
C GLY A 545 -19.62 -7.67 26.08
N LEU A 546 -18.60 -8.26 25.44
CA LEU A 546 -17.36 -8.65 26.10
C LEU A 546 -16.46 -7.43 26.33
N THR A 547 -15.79 -7.38 27.48
CA THR A 547 -14.87 -6.30 27.83
C THR A 547 -13.49 -6.48 27.18
N ALA A 548 -12.74 -5.38 27.05
CA ALA A 548 -11.38 -5.37 26.50
C ALA A 548 -10.33 -6.13 27.34
N ALA A 549 -10.71 -6.71 28.48
CA ALA A 549 -9.90 -7.67 29.25
C ALA A 549 -10.22 -9.12 28.84
N GLN A 550 -11.51 -9.45 28.67
CA GLN A 550 -11.97 -10.78 28.26
C GLN A 550 -11.49 -11.12 26.84
N VAL A 551 -11.45 -10.14 25.93
CA VAL A 551 -10.88 -10.29 24.57
C VAL A 551 -9.36 -10.57 24.58
N ARG A 552 -8.66 -10.27 25.68
CA ARG A 552 -7.20 -10.49 25.83
C ARG A 552 -6.81 -11.78 26.56
N GLY A 553 -7.78 -12.61 26.97
CA GLY A 553 -7.52 -13.96 27.52
C GLY A 553 -6.83 -14.01 28.90
N THR A 554 -6.62 -12.87 29.56
CA THR A 554 -5.90 -12.77 30.84
C THR A 554 -6.80 -13.05 32.04
N ASN A 555 -7.06 -14.33 32.33
CA ASN A 555 -7.78 -14.75 33.52
C ASN A 555 -6.88 -14.72 34.77
N GLY A 556 -6.89 -13.60 35.49
CA GLY A 556 -6.61 -13.54 36.93
C GLY A 556 -5.16 -13.77 37.40
N LEU A 557 -4.38 -12.69 37.48
CA LEU A 557 -3.26 -12.57 38.43
C LEU A 557 -3.35 -11.23 39.18
N THR A 558 -2.73 -11.15 40.35
CA THR A 558 -2.88 -10.08 41.35
C THR A 558 -2.33 -8.71 40.91
N PRO A 559 -2.85 -7.60 41.47
CA PRO A 559 -2.40 -6.26 41.10
C PRO A 559 -0.99 -5.96 41.61
N ALA A 560 -0.08 -5.64 40.68
CA ALA A 560 1.20 -5.01 41.00
C ALA A 560 1.00 -3.52 41.37
N PRO A 561 1.86 -2.93 42.22
CA PRO A 561 1.66 -1.58 42.75
C PRO A 561 1.85 -0.49 41.69
N ALA A 562 1.13 0.62 41.85
CA ALA A 562 1.25 1.78 40.97
C ALA A 562 2.60 2.50 41.17
N THR A 563 3.47 2.42 40.18
CA THR A 563 4.68 3.26 40.09
C THR A 563 4.29 4.69 39.73
N GLY A 564 4.00 5.51 40.75
CA GLY A 564 3.68 6.92 40.56
C GLY A 564 4.85 7.71 39.98
N TRP A 565 4.55 8.67 39.11
CA TRP A 565 5.50 9.74 38.78
C TRP A 565 5.74 10.62 40.02
N PRO A 566 6.96 11.13 40.24
CA PRO A 566 7.30 11.82 41.48
C PRO A 566 6.54 13.16 41.61
N ASN A 567 5.82 13.33 42.72
CA ASN A 567 5.21 14.60 43.09
C ASN A 567 6.28 15.68 43.32
N VAL A 568 6.06 16.87 42.76
CA VAL A 568 6.80 18.08 43.14
C VAL A 568 6.00 18.82 44.21
N GLN A 569 6.56 18.94 45.42
CA GLN A 569 6.08 19.76 46.52
C GLN A 569 7.27 20.27 47.36
N PRO A 570 7.12 21.36 48.12
CA PRO A 570 6.42 22.59 47.78
C PRO A 570 7.36 23.81 47.93
N ALA A 571 6.91 25.00 47.52
CA ALA A 571 7.73 26.21 47.66
C ALA A 571 7.93 26.61 49.14
N GLN A 572 9.18 26.88 49.53
CA GLN A 572 9.51 27.62 50.76
C GLN A 572 9.69 29.11 50.46
N SER A 573 9.62 29.94 51.51
CA SER A 573 9.31 31.37 51.43
C SER A 573 10.51 32.31 51.33
N TRP A 574 10.38 33.31 50.44
CA TRP A 574 10.68 34.75 50.59
C TRP A 574 11.88 35.23 51.44
N PRO A 575 12.54 36.30 50.97
CA PRO A 575 12.46 37.56 51.71
C PRO A 575 11.72 38.69 50.95
N ASN A 576 11.08 39.59 51.71
CA ASN A 576 10.56 40.87 51.22
C ASN A 576 11.66 41.95 51.26
N ALA A 577 11.61 42.94 50.35
CA ALA A 577 11.79 44.36 50.69
C ALA A 577 11.46 45.32 49.52
N ALA A 578 10.79 46.43 49.87
CA ALA A 578 10.83 47.79 49.30
C ALA A 578 10.80 48.01 47.76
N GLY A 579 9.88 48.88 47.33
CA GLY A 579 9.89 49.51 46.00
C GLY A 579 10.03 51.03 46.05
N MET A 580 10.84 51.57 45.13
CA MET A 580 10.85 52.94 44.59
C MET A 580 11.49 52.83 43.18
N GLY A 581 11.24 53.69 42.20
CA GLY A 581 10.36 54.84 42.09
C GLY A 581 10.19 55.24 40.61
N GLN A 582 9.50 56.35 40.31
CA GLN A 582 9.34 56.87 38.94
C GLN A 582 10.50 57.79 38.51
N ALA A 583 10.52 58.08 37.20
CA ALA A 583 11.18 59.18 36.50
C ALA A 583 12.69 59.02 36.19
N GLY A 584 13.04 59.49 34.99
CA GLY A 584 14.30 59.29 34.26
C GLY A 584 14.03 59.36 32.77
#